data_AF-A0A974CRI4-F1
#
_entry.id   AF-A0A974CRI4-F1
#
_cell.length_a   1.000
_cell.length_b   1.000
_cell.length_c   1.000
_cell.angle_alpha   90.00
_cell.angle_beta   90.00
_cell.angle_gamma   90.00
#
_symmetry.space_group_name_H-M   'P 1'
#
loop_
_entity.id
_entity.type
_entity.pdbx_description
1 polymer ?
#
loop_
_entity_poly.entity_id
_entity_poly.type
_entity_poly.pdbx_seq_one_letter_code
_entity_poly.pdbx_strand_id
1 'polypeptide(L)' 'PSPLPSPTLGRLSNASQSLLVWCKEVTKSYRGVRITNFTTSWRNGLAFCAILHHFRADLIDYKSLNPQDIKENNKK' A
#
# COMPACT_ATOMS: atom_id res chain seq x y z
N PRO A 1 21.70 26.13 -26.59
CA PRO A 1 20.24 26.00 -26.41
C PRO A 1 19.88 24.58 -25.96
N SER A 2 19.68 24.40 -24.66
CA SER A 2 19.24 23.12 -24.07
C SER A 2 17.75 22.89 -24.38
N PRO A 3 17.31 21.66 -24.69
CA PRO A 3 15.90 21.40 -24.93
C PRO A 3 15.11 21.59 -23.62
N LEU A 4 14.00 22.32 -23.72
CA LEU A 4 13.04 22.53 -22.64
C LEU A 4 12.49 21.18 -22.14
N PRO A 5 12.21 21.02 -20.84
CA PRO A 5 11.51 19.85 -20.35
C PRO A 5 10.11 19.80 -20.98
N SER A 6 9.82 18.71 -21.69
CA SER A 6 8.51 18.49 -22.32
C SER A 6 7.37 18.64 -21.31
N PRO A 7 6.25 19.26 -21.69
CA PRO A 7 5.10 19.43 -20.81
C PRO A 7 4.64 18.06 -20.33
N THR A 8 4.52 17.96 -19.01
CA THR A 8 3.97 16.84 -18.26
C THR A 8 2.78 16.25 -19.00
N LEU A 9 2.98 15.08 -19.61
CA LEU A 9 1.91 14.21 -20.07
C LEU A 9 1.11 13.88 -18.81
N GLY A 10 0.04 14.64 -18.58
CA GLY A 10 -1.00 14.37 -17.63
C GLY A 10 -1.42 12.93 -17.86
N ARG A 11 -0.82 12.06 -17.06
CA ARG A 11 -0.94 10.62 -17.08
C ARG A 11 -2.43 10.35 -17.00
N LEU A 12 -3.01 9.81 -18.07
CA LEU A 12 -4.31 9.14 -18.01
C LEU A 12 -4.27 8.31 -16.74
N SER A 13 -5.04 8.71 -15.73
CA SER A 13 -5.02 8.07 -14.44
C SER A 13 -5.60 6.69 -14.67
N ASN A 14 -4.74 5.71 -14.97
CA ASN A 14 -5.19 4.35 -15.00
C ASN A 14 -5.68 4.07 -13.57
N ALA A 15 -6.90 3.56 -13.43
CA ALA A 15 -7.55 3.42 -12.13
C ALA A 15 -6.66 2.63 -11.16
N SER A 16 -5.86 1.71 -11.69
CA SER A 16 -4.84 0.93 -10.98
C SER A 16 -3.74 1.80 -10.36
N GLN A 17 -3.22 2.83 -11.03
CA GLN A 17 -2.18 3.71 -10.50
C GLN A 17 -2.73 4.63 -9.43
N SER A 18 -3.94 5.18 -9.64
CA SER A 18 -4.62 5.96 -8.62
C SER A 18 -4.86 5.13 -7.36
N LEU A 19 -5.32 3.90 -7.51
CA LEU A 19 -5.48 2.96 -6.39
C LEU A 19 -4.13 2.64 -5.72
N LEU A 20 -3.06 2.45 -6.50
CA LEU A 20 -1.74 2.16 -5.95
C LEU A 20 -1.20 3.33 -5.13
N VAL A 21 -1.40 4.56 -5.60
CA VAL A 21 -1.06 5.79 -4.87
C VAL A 21 -1.86 5.88 -3.59
N TRP A 22 -3.17 5.64 -3.66
CA TRP A 22 -4.03 5.63 -2.48
C TRP A 22 -3.57 4.60 -1.44
N CYS A 23 -3.27 3.36 -1.86
CA CYS A 23 -2.76 2.33 -0.95
C CYS A 23 -1.46 2.77 -0.25
N LYS A 24 -0.54 3.40 -0.99
CA LYS A 24 0.71 3.95 -0.41
C LYS A 24 0.42 5.04 0.61
N GLU A 25 -0.46 5.97 0.31
CA GLU A 25 -0.81 7.07 1.22
C GLU A 25 -1.47 6.59 2.51
N VAL A 26 -2.41 5.64 2.40
CA VAL A 26 -3.10 5.06 3.58
C VAL A 26 -2.10 4.30 4.47
N THR A 27 -1.14 3.61 3.86
CA THR A 27 -0.18 2.75 4.57
C THR A 27 1.13 3.45 4.93
N LYS A 28 1.29 4.77 4.65
CA LYS A 28 2.58 5.48 4.81
C LYS A 28 3.11 5.50 6.25
N SER A 29 2.22 5.42 7.24
CA SER A 29 2.59 5.43 8.66
C SER A 29 2.80 4.02 9.24
N TYR A 30 2.69 2.97 8.42
CA TYR A 30 2.78 1.58 8.86
C TYR A 30 4.15 0.99 8.58
N ARG A 31 4.85 0.60 9.65
CA ARG A 31 6.14 -0.07 9.54
C ARG A 31 5.97 -1.45 8.91
N GLY A 32 6.90 -1.83 8.04
CA GLY A 32 6.91 -3.14 7.40
C GLY A 32 5.98 -3.28 6.19
N VAL A 33 5.28 -2.21 5.80
CA VAL A 33 4.43 -2.17 4.61
C VAL A 33 5.04 -1.25 3.57
N ARG A 34 5.28 -1.79 2.38
CA ARG A 34 5.71 -1.01 1.21
C ARG A 34 5.00 -1.54 -0.03
N ILE A 35 3.95 -0.83 -0.44
CA ILE A 35 3.12 -1.24 -1.57
C ILE A 35 3.71 -0.67 -2.86
N THR A 36 4.25 -1.53 -3.71
CA THR A 36 4.83 -1.18 -5.02
C THR A 36 4.07 -1.80 -6.19
N ASN A 37 3.26 -2.83 -5.93
CA ASN A 37 2.45 -3.53 -6.90
C ASN A 37 1.19 -4.12 -6.23
N PHE A 38 0.31 -4.75 -7.01
CA PHE A 38 -0.89 -5.45 -6.53
C PHE A 38 -0.69 -6.97 -6.36
N THR A 39 0.56 -7.44 -6.34
CA THR A 39 0.87 -8.87 -6.28
C THR A 39 1.75 -9.16 -5.06
N THR A 40 3.07 -9.09 -5.21
CA THR A 40 4.03 -9.49 -4.19
C THR A 40 4.02 -8.58 -2.96
N SER A 41 3.68 -7.29 -3.11
CA SER A 41 3.57 -6.36 -1.98
C SER A 41 2.47 -6.71 -0.98
N TRP A 42 1.54 -7.59 -1.35
CA TRP A 42 0.39 -7.98 -0.52
C TRP A 42 0.57 -9.38 0.07
N ARG A 43 1.61 -10.11 -0.36
CA ARG A 43 1.76 -11.54 -0.07
C ARG A 43 1.83 -11.85 1.42
N ASN A 44 2.44 -10.98 2.22
CA ASN A 44 2.60 -11.17 3.67
C ASN A 44 1.38 -10.74 4.50
N GLY A 45 0.30 -10.28 3.87
CA GLY A 45 -0.96 -9.87 4.51
C GLY A 45 -0.92 -8.51 5.22
N LEU A 46 0.27 -7.94 5.48
CA LEU A 46 0.40 -6.70 6.25
C LEU A 46 -0.20 -5.48 5.53
N ALA A 47 -0.12 -5.43 4.20
CA ALA A 47 -0.69 -4.32 3.43
C ALA A 47 -2.22 -4.21 3.65
N PHE A 48 -2.92 -5.35 3.65
CA PHE A 48 -4.35 -5.39 3.91
C PHE A 48 -4.66 -5.04 5.37
N CYS A 49 -3.93 -5.65 6.31
CA CYS A 49 -4.06 -5.37 7.73
C CYS A 49 -3.84 -3.88 8.07
N ALA A 50 -2.87 -3.23 7.43
CA ALA A 50 -2.59 -1.80 7.61
C ALA A 50 -3.73 -0.91 7.12
N ILE A 51 -4.31 -1.24 5.96
CA ILE A 51 -5.46 -0.51 5.42
C ILE A 51 -6.67 -0.69 6.35
N LEU A 52 -6.93 -1.92 6.81
CA LEU A 52 -8.03 -2.18 7.76
C LEU A 52 -7.83 -1.42 9.07
N HIS A 53 -6.64 -1.47 9.66
CA HIS A 53 -6.29 -0.73 10.88
C HIS A 53 -6.46 0.79 10.70
N HIS A 54 -6.21 1.33 9.50
CA HIS A 54 -6.35 2.76 9.25
C HIS A 54 -7.79 3.25 9.40
N PHE A 55 -8.77 2.44 8.98
CA PHE A 55 -10.19 2.80 9.06
C PHE A 55 -10.87 2.28 10.34
N ARG A 56 -10.41 1.13 10.85
CA ARG A 56 -10.98 0.40 11.99
C ARG A 56 -9.88 -0.23 12.83
N ALA A 57 -9.14 0.60 13.55
CA ALA A 57 -8.09 0.16 14.48
C ALA A 57 -8.64 -0.73 15.62
N ASP A 58 -9.94 -0.69 15.87
CA ASP A 58 -10.65 -1.53 16.86
C ASP A 58 -10.69 -3.02 16.47
N LEU A 59 -10.59 -3.34 15.17
CA LEU A 59 -10.76 -4.70 14.66
C LEU A 59 -9.45 -5.49 14.57
N ILE A 60 -8.31 -4.81 14.59
CA ILE A 60 -7.02 -5.44 14.37
C ILE A 60 -5.95 -4.76 15.21
N ASP A 61 -5.14 -5.52 15.94
CA ASP A 61 -3.95 -4.99 16.57
C ASP A 61 -2.77 -5.11 15.59
N TYR A 62 -2.54 -4.05 14.82
CA TYR A 62 -1.47 -4.05 13.82
C TYR A 62 -0.07 -4.20 14.45
N LYS A 63 0.12 -3.70 15.68
CA LYS A 63 1.45 -3.70 16.32
C LYS A 63 1.93 -5.09 16.72
N SER A 64 1.01 -6.03 16.94
CA SER A 64 1.34 -7.43 17.22
C SER A 64 1.51 -8.28 15.96
N LEU A 65 1.22 -7.75 14.76
CA LEU A 65 1.40 -8.49 13.51
C LEU A 65 2.89 -8.63 13.16
N ASN A 66 3.26 -9.83 12.72
CA ASN A 66 4.62 -10.14 12.27
C ASN A 66 4.61 -10.41 10.76
N PRO A 67 5.52 -9.80 9.96
CA PRO A 67 5.67 -10.10 8.54
C PRO A 67 5.89 -11.57 8.19
N GLN A 68 6.40 -12.37 9.14
CA GLN A 68 6.68 -13.81 8.96
C GLN A 68 5.41 -14.67 9.09
N ASP A 69 4.38 -14.17 9.76
CA ASP A 69 3.11 -14.88 10.01
C ASP A 69 2.14 -14.73 8.84
N ILE A 70 2.62 -15.03 7.63
CA ILE A 70 1.90 -14.81 6.37
C ILE A 70 0.51 -15.44 6.39
N LYS A 71 0.40 -16.69 6.88
CA LYS A 71 -0.86 -17.42 6.89
C LYS A 71 -1.89 -16.80 7.84
N GLU A 72 -1.44 -16.26 8.96
CA GLU A 72 -2.34 -15.67 9.96
C GLU A 72 -2.72 -14.24 9.58
N ASN A 73 -1.78 -13.44 9.06
CA ASN A 73 -2.07 -12.09 8.57
C ASN A 73 -3.10 -12.08 7.43
N ASN A 74 -3.14 -13.12 6.59
CA ASN A 74 -4.11 -13.23 5.50
C ASN A 74 -5.49 -13.80 5.93
N LYS A 75 -5.67 -14.17 7.20
CA LYS A 75 -6.96 -14.67 7.74
C LYS A 75 -7.64 -13.68 8.70
N LYS A 76 -7.00 -12.54 8.97
CA LYS A 76 -7.52 -11.50 9.85
C LYS A 76 -8.71 -10.78 9.24
#